data_AF-A0A495L8Q2-F1
#
_entry.id   AF-A0A495L8Q2-F1
#
_cell.length_a   1.000
_cell.length_b   1.000
_cell.length_c   1.000
_cell.angle_alpha   90.00
_cell.angle_beta   90.00
_cell.angle_gamma   90.00
#
_symmetry.space_group_name_H-M   'P 1'
#
loop_
_entity.id
_entity.type
_entity.pdbx_description
1 polymer ?
#
loop_
_entity_poly.entity_id
_entity_poly.type
_entity_poly.pdbx_seq_one_letter_code
_entity_poly.pdbx_strand_id
1 'polypeptide(L)' 'MKNWKPGTGIAIGLSMGITFGLSLDNIGVGLALGLALGAAFDATMKKKQDGEQPDGEDPDGR' A
#
# COMPACT_ATOMS: atom_id res chain seq x y z
N MET A 1 -7.22 -13.68 19.40
CA MET A 1 -6.11 -12.74 19.10
C MET A 1 -6.19 -12.46 17.61
N LYS A 2 -6.29 -11.20 17.16
CA LYS A 2 -6.44 -10.90 15.72
C LYS A 2 -5.04 -10.67 15.13
N ASN A 3 -4.55 -11.64 14.36
CA ASN A 3 -3.22 -11.65 13.77
C ASN A 3 -3.25 -10.85 12.46
N TRP A 4 -3.03 -9.53 12.54
CA TRP A 4 -2.88 -8.71 11.34
C TRP A 4 -1.48 -8.91 10.78
N LYS A 5 -1.40 -9.19 9.47
CA LYS A 5 -0.11 -9.42 8.80
C LYS A 5 0.51 -8.07 8.39
N PRO A 6 1.84 -7.93 8.45
CA PRO A 6 2.53 -6.78 7.86
C PRO A 6 2.15 -6.64 6.39
N GLY A 7 1.96 -5.40 5.91
CA GLY A 7 1.52 -5.12 4.54
C GLY A 7 0.01 -5.14 4.31
N THR A 8 -0.80 -5.47 5.33
CA THR A 8 -2.28 -5.39 5.22
C THR A 8 -2.74 -3.97 4.89
N GLY A 9 -2.08 -2.94 5.44
CA GLY A 9 -2.41 -1.53 5.16
C GLY A 9 -2.19 -1.17 3.68
N ILE A 10 -1.05 -1.59 3.12
CA ILE A 10 -0.72 -1.36 1.71
C ILE A 10 -1.70 -2.09 0.77
N ALA A 11 -2.06 -3.34 1.07
CA ALA A 11 -3.02 -4.09 0.26
C ALA A 11 -4.42 -3.43 0.22
N ILE A 12 -4.88 -2.91 1.36
CA ILE A 12 -6.14 -2.16 1.45
C ILE A 12 -6.02 -0.83 0.68
N GLY A 13 -4.92 -0.10 0.86
CA GLY A 13 -4.68 1.15 0.16
C GLY A 13 -4.63 0.99 -1.37
N LEU A 14 -3.93 -0.02 -1.87
CA LEU A 14 -3.83 -0.30 -3.31
C LEU A 14 -5.17 -0.68 -3.93
N SER A 15 -5.93 -1.59 -3.28
CA SER A 15 -7.24 -2.01 -3.80
C SER A 15 -8.25 -0.84 -3.87
N MET A 16 -8.28 0.02 -2.85
CA MET A 16 -9.07 1.26 -2.89
C MET A 16 -8.54 2.26 -3.92
N GLY A 17 -7.22 2.43 -4.00
CA GLY A 17 -6.58 3.37 -4.92
C GLY A 17 -6.86 3.06 -6.38
N ILE A 18 -6.78 1.78 -6.78
CA ILE A 18 -7.13 1.34 -8.13
C ILE A 18 -8.62 1.57 -8.39
N THR A 19 -9.49 1.22 -7.44
CA THR A 19 -10.94 1.40 -7.57
C THR A 19 -11.32 2.89 -7.76
N PHE A 20 -10.74 3.79 -6.97
CA PHE A 20 -10.96 5.23 -7.12
C PHE A 20 -10.28 5.81 -8.35
N GLY A 21 -9.08 5.33 -8.70
CA GLY A 21 -8.37 5.77 -9.90
C GLY A 21 -9.13 5.46 -11.19
N LEU A 22 -9.74 4.28 -11.26
CA LEU A 22 -10.63 3.91 -12.37
C LEU A 22 -11.94 4.72 -12.34
N SER A 23 -12.48 5.00 -11.16
CA SER A 23 -13.72 5.78 -11.03
C SER A 23 -13.55 7.25 -11.43
N LEU A 24 -12.36 7.81 -11.21
CA LEU A 24 -12.01 9.19 -11.54
C LEU A 24 -11.40 9.33 -12.94
N ASP A 25 -11.30 8.24 -13.70
CA ASP A 25 -10.61 8.14 -14.99
C ASP A 25 -9.16 8.68 -14.93
N ASN A 26 -8.57 8.64 -13.73
CA ASN A 26 -7.24 9.14 -13.42
C ASN A 26 -6.56 8.20 -12.43
N ILE A 27 -5.93 7.18 -13.00
CA ILE A 27 -5.26 6.13 -12.23
C ILE A 27 -4.10 6.67 -11.41
N GLY A 28 -3.44 7.74 -11.86
CA GLY A 28 -2.35 8.38 -11.13
C GLY A 28 -2.80 8.98 -9.79
N VAL A 29 -3.93 9.68 -9.80
CA VAL A 29 -4.53 10.24 -8.58
C VAL A 29 -5.01 9.13 -7.64
N GLY A 30 -5.64 8.09 -8.18
CA GLY A 30 -6.09 6.93 -7.41
C GLY A 30 -4.96 6.17 -6.74
N LEU A 31 -3.88 5.87 -7.48
CA LEU A 31 -2.69 5.19 -6.93
C LEU A 31 -1.98 6.05 -5.89
N ALA A 32 -1.81 7.34 -6.13
CA ALA A 32 -1.17 8.24 -5.15
C ALA A 32 -1.96 8.30 -3.84
N LEU A 33 -3.29 8.43 -3.91
CA LEU A 33 -4.18 8.38 -2.74
C LEU A 33 -4.16 7.01 -2.06
N GLY A 34 -4.27 5.94 -2.83
CA GLY A 34 -4.27 4.58 -2.32
C GLY A 34 -2.96 4.20 -1.62
N LEU A 35 -1.82 4.55 -2.21
CA LEU A 35 -0.50 4.37 -1.60
C LEU A 35 -0.33 5.24 -0.36
N ALA A 36 -0.74 6.51 -0.38
CA ALA A 36 -0.64 7.38 0.78
C ALA A 36 -1.49 6.88 1.95
N LEU A 37 -2.74 6.49 1.70
CA LEU A 37 -3.63 5.91 2.70
C LEU A 37 -3.11 4.56 3.19
N GLY A 38 -2.70 3.68 2.27
CA GLY A 38 -2.16 2.36 2.60
C GLY A 38 -0.90 2.45 3.45
N ALA A 39 0.01 3.37 3.12
CA ALA A 39 1.22 3.63 3.89
C ALA A 39 0.91 4.26 5.24
N ALA A 40 -0.10 5.14 5.35
CA ALA A 40 -0.54 5.68 6.64
C ALA A 40 -1.17 4.60 7.53
N PHE A 41 -2.01 3.72 6.98
CA PHE A 41 -2.57 2.58 7.71
C PHE A 41 -1.47 1.58 8.11
N ASP A 42 -0.53 1.29 7.21
CA ASP A 42 0.60 0.42 7.52
C ASP A 42 1.50 1.06 8.59
N ALA A 43 1.80 2.35 8.52
CA ALA A 43 2.61 3.08 9.52
C ALA A 43 1.95 3.15 10.91
N THR A 44 0.62 3.36 10.96
CA THR A 44 -0.12 3.36 12.23
C THR A 44 -0.19 1.97 12.85
N MET A 45 -0.25 0.91 12.04
CA MET A 45 -0.18 -0.48 12.49
C MET A 45 1.26 -0.91 12.83
N LYS A 46 2.26 -0.41 12.11
CA LYS A 46 3.70 -0.64 12.31
C LYS A 46 4.27 0.05 13.53
N LYS A 47 3.61 1.07 14.10
CA LYS A 47 3.96 1.53 15.47
C LYS A 47 3.84 0.42 16.52
N LYS A 48 3.30 -0.76 16.17
CA LYS A 48 3.37 -1.98 16.97
C LYS A 48 4.40 -3.01 16.49
N GLN A 49 4.90 -2.95 15.26
CA GLN A 49 5.82 -3.92 14.64
C GLN A 49 6.60 -3.24 13.52
N ASP A 50 7.91 -3.11 13.67
CA ASP A 50 8.81 -2.38 12.79
C ASP A 50 8.65 -2.72 11.28
N GLY A 51 8.30 -1.71 10.49
CA GLY A 51 9.22 -1.13 9.51
C GLY A 51 9.72 -1.89 8.27
N GLU A 52 9.10 -2.95 7.73
CA GLU A 52 9.63 -3.61 6.50
C GLU A 52 8.85 -3.37 5.19
N GLN A 53 9.60 -3.22 4.10
CA GLN A 53 9.32 -2.69 2.75
C GLN A 53 8.42 -3.59 1.87
N PRO A 54 8.17 -3.17 0.60
CA PRO A 54 8.87 -3.84 -0.51
C PRO A 54 9.51 -2.82 -1.48
N ASP A 55 10.83 -2.79 -1.63
CA ASP A 55 11.58 -3.49 -2.69
C ASP A 55 10.83 -3.57 -4.04
N GLY A 56 10.87 -2.45 -4.76
CA GLY A 56 10.61 -2.45 -6.18
C GLY A 56 11.63 -3.34 -6.88
N GLU A 57 11.10 -4.38 -7.52
CA GLU A 57 11.62 -5.10 -8.69
C GLU A 57 13.16 -5.21 -8.78
N ASP A 58 13.70 -6.41 -8.53
CA ASP A 58 14.96 -6.84 -9.16
C ASP A 58 14.75 -6.79 -10.69
N PRO A 59 15.36 -5.85 -11.43
CA PRO A 59 15.44 -5.97 -12.87
C PRO A 59 16.70 -6.79 -13.15
N ASP A 60 16.53 -8.11 -13.17
CA ASP A 60 17.46 -9.13 -13.70
C ASP A 60 18.84 -8.57 -14.11
N GLY A 61 19.73 -8.46 -13.10
CA GLY A 61 21.14 -8.18 -13.31
C GLY A 61 21.79 -9.37 -14.00
N ARG A 62 22.33 -9.14 -15.21
CA ARG A 62 23.22 -10.05 -15.90
C ARG A 62 24.45 -10.42 -15.07
#